data_AF-A0A2N5FUN0-F1
#
_entry.id   AF-A0A2N5FUN0-F1
#
_cell.length_a   1.000
_cell.length_b   1.000
_cell.length_c   1.000
_cell.angle_alpha   90.00
_cell.angle_beta   90.00
_cell.angle_gamma   90.00
#
_symmetry.space_group_name_H-M   'P 1'
#
loop_
_entity.id
_entity.type
_entity.pdbx_description
1 polymer ?
#
loop_
_entity_poly.entity_id
_entity_poly.type
_entity_poly.pdbx_seq_one_letter_code
_entity_poly.pdbx_strand_id
1 'polypeptide(L)'
;MNYQFEKNKLYAYLGKHLVEQFKKYGVIVAGGTITSLFSNKDINDIDVYFRSEKSILNFVTDTWDDQNWVVSHTKKATQFAFPIKDREAVDVQLIHFQYFNSPEDIFNTFDYTVCMGAFDFQTEEFVLHEDFLKHNSQRLLKFNSETAFPIVSLLRVQKYEGRGYRISKPEFIRIILTCMNLEINTYEELKEQMGGMYGINYDKLFEDVEDEEFDLQEAIDKIAELALDEDYFKKPTQVKFDDLEDILDTISKEPKPYLNINERHFVISHDDLLREVDSKPPYAAELDPVKFFNENKLYKFVKKLGERYYSHYDNDFEYIIGKEVAANFNKSRSSYNNGHAGKLHLSEKRDIQRSFENKSNSVLIELDVNPEYFIGKDYGHVLATKATMIREVPKSEWEKW
;
A
#
# COMPACT_ATOMS: atom_id res chain seq x y z
N MET A 1 -35.50 -5.37 -5.21
CA MET A 1 -35.59 -4.05 -5.87
C MET A 1 -34.47 -3.99 -6.90
N ASN A 2 -34.67 -3.44 -8.09
CA ASN A 2 -33.58 -3.37 -9.09
C ASN A 2 -32.88 -2.00 -8.97
N TYR A 3 -31.60 -2.00 -8.58
CA TYR A 3 -30.77 -0.80 -8.36
C TYR A 3 -29.87 -0.47 -9.56
N GLN A 4 -30.35 -0.76 -10.77
CA GLN A 4 -29.57 -0.55 -12.00
C GLN A 4 -29.20 0.92 -12.22
N PHE A 5 -30.07 1.85 -11.82
CA PHE A 5 -29.82 3.28 -11.97
C PHE A 5 -28.63 3.72 -11.10
N GLU A 6 -28.62 3.32 -9.83
CA GLU A 6 -27.57 3.59 -8.85
C GLU A 6 -26.25 2.97 -9.32
N LYS A 7 -26.27 1.72 -9.79
CA LYS A 7 -25.09 1.04 -10.35
C LYS A 7 -24.52 1.82 -11.54
N ASN A 8 -25.36 2.23 -12.48
CA ASN A 8 -24.93 2.99 -13.66
C ASN A 8 -24.35 4.35 -13.27
N LYS A 9 -24.94 5.05 -12.30
CA LYS A 9 -24.43 6.33 -11.79
C LYS A 9 -23.07 6.16 -11.11
N LEU A 10 -22.89 5.12 -10.29
CA LEU A 10 -21.59 4.80 -9.68
C LEU A 10 -20.52 4.49 -10.75
N TYR A 11 -20.86 3.68 -11.76
CA TYR A 11 -19.91 3.32 -12.83
C TYR A 11 -19.53 4.51 -13.69
N ALA A 12 -20.49 5.38 -14.00
CA ALA A 12 -20.23 6.63 -14.70
C ALA A 12 -19.33 7.54 -13.86
N TYR A 13 -19.55 7.62 -12.54
CA TYR A 13 -18.73 8.43 -11.64
C TYR A 13 -17.31 7.88 -11.51
N LEU A 14 -17.09 6.57 -11.42
CA LEU A 14 -15.75 5.95 -11.34
C LEU A 14 -15.00 5.95 -12.68
N GLY A 15 -15.72 5.85 -13.80
CA GLY A 15 -15.10 5.69 -15.11
C GLY A 15 -14.57 4.26 -15.34
N LYS A 16 -14.25 3.96 -16.59
CA LYS A 16 -13.99 2.58 -17.04
C LYS A 16 -12.80 1.93 -16.33
N HIS A 17 -11.68 2.64 -16.22
CA HIS A 17 -10.44 2.09 -15.67
C HIS A 17 -10.60 1.71 -14.19
N LEU A 18 -11.11 2.62 -13.35
CA LEU A 18 -11.33 2.31 -11.93
C LEU A 18 -12.36 1.20 -11.73
N VAL A 19 -13.43 1.14 -12.55
CA VAL A 19 -14.39 0.03 -12.49
C VAL A 19 -13.70 -1.31 -12.79
N GLU A 20 -12.81 -1.37 -13.79
CA GLU A 20 -12.06 -2.59 -14.11
C GLU A 20 -11.15 -3.02 -12.96
N GLN A 21 -10.45 -2.07 -12.33
CA GLN A 21 -9.58 -2.33 -11.18
C GLN A 21 -10.39 -2.75 -9.94
N PHE A 22 -11.50 -2.07 -9.65
CA PHE A 22 -12.35 -2.42 -8.52
C PHE A 22 -12.96 -3.82 -8.69
N LYS A 23 -13.31 -4.22 -9.91
CA LYS A 23 -13.72 -5.61 -10.22
C LYS A 23 -12.59 -6.60 -10.04
N LYS A 24 -11.40 -6.30 -10.59
CA LYS A 24 -10.22 -7.18 -10.50
C LYS A 24 -9.87 -7.52 -9.06
N TYR A 25 -9.98 -6.52 -8.17
CA TYR A 25 -9.60 -6.65 -6.76
C TYR A 25 -10.76 -6.91 -5.81
N GLY A 26 -11.99 -7.06 -6.32
CA GLY A 26 -13.17 -7.25 -5.47
C GLY A 26 -13.28 -6.14 -4.42
N VAL A 27 -13.15 -4.89 -4.83
CA VAL A 27 -13.23 -3.74 -3.95
C VAL A 27 -14.66 -3.56 -3.45
N ILE A 28 -14.83 -3.12 -2.20
CA ILE A 28 -16.15 -2.75 -1.66
C ILE A 28 -16.20 -1.23 -1.50
N VAL A 29 -17.14 -0.57 -2.17
CA VAL A 29 -17.44 0.85 -1.95
C VAL A 29 -18.53 0.94 -0.89
N ALA A 30 -18.31 1.68 0.20
CA ALA A 30 -19.28 1.76 1.29
C ALA A 30 -19.43 3.18 1.85
N GLY A 31 -20.37 3.36 2.78
CA GLY A 31 -20.46 4.59 3.56
C GLY A 31 -21.17 5.73 2.83
N GLY A 32 -20.64 6.95 3.00
CA GLY A 32 -21.26 8.18 2.54
C GLY A 32 -21.49 8.23 1.02
N THR A 33 -20.66 7.57 0.23
CA THR A 33 -20.86 7.44 -1.22
C THR A 33 -22.18 6.76 -1.56
N ILE A 34 -22.49 5.65 -0.88
CA ILE A 34 -23.75 4.92 -1.10
C ILE A 34 -24.93 5.73 -0.57
N THR A 35 -24.79 6.41 0.57
CA THR A 35 -25.79 7.37 1.06
C THR A 35 -26.10 8.47 0.04
N SER A 36 -25.08 9.08 -0.58
CA SER A 36 -25.25 10.11 -1.61
C SER A 36 -25.94 9.56 -2.86
N LEU A 37 -25.55 8.35 -3.28
CA LEU A 37 -26.13 7.68 -4.44
C LEU A 37 -27.64 7.48 -4.29
N PHE A 38 -28.08 6.91 -3.17
CA PHE A 38 -29.49 6.60 -2.88
C PHE A 38 -30.32 7.82 -2.44
N SER A 39 -29.68 8.92 -2.03
CA SER A 39 -30.39 10.17 -1.69
C SER A 39 -30.29 11.25 -2.77
N ASN A 40 -29.77 10.89 -3.94
CA ASN A 40 -29.52 11.76 -5.10
C ASN A 40 -28.77 13.06 -4.74
N LYS A 41 -27.75 12.94 -3.88
CA LYS A 41 -26.78 14.00 -3.59
C LYS A 41 -25.52 13.77 -4.43
N ASP A 42 -24.67 14.79 -4.48
CA ASP A 42 -23.35 14.67 -5.09
C ASP A 42 -22.46 13.73 -4.28
N ILE A 43 -21.61 13.02 -5.01
CA ILE A 43 -20.58 12.14 -4.45
C ILE A 43 -19.31 12.99 -4.33
N ASN A 44 -18.77 13.08 -3.11
CA ASN A 44 -17.55 13.82 -2.84
C ASN A 44 -16.37 12.86 -2.84
N ASP A 45 -16.17 12.15 -1.73
CA ASP A 45 -15.08 11.19 -1.54
C ASP A 45 -15.61 9.75 -1.59
N ILE A 46 -14.85 8.84 -2.22
CA ILE A 46 -15.18 7.41 -2.25
C ILE A 46 -14.33 6.65 -1.24
N ASP A 47 -14.96 6.21 -0.16
CA ASP A 47 -14.38 5.25 0.77
C ASP A 47 -14.43 3.84 0.17
N VAL A 48 -13.26 3.20 0.05
CA VAL A 48 -13.14 1.83 -0.46
C VAL A 48 -12.43 0.92 0.53
N TYR A 49 -12.90 -0.33 0.56
CA TYR A 49 -12.48 -1.35 1.50
C TYR A 49 -12.00 -2.59 0.76
N PHE A 50 -11.03 -3.27 1.38
CA PHE A 50 -10.38 -4.45 0.83
C PHE A 50 -10.54 -5.66 1.75
N ARG A 51 -10.53 -6.84 1.14
CA ARG A 51 -10.68 -8.14 1.82
C ARG A 51 -9.40 -8.66 2.44
N SER A 52 -8.24 -8.16 2.00
CA SER A 52 -6.95 -8.52 2.54
C SER A 52 -5.90 -7.45 2.22
N GLU A 53 -4.83 -7.44 3.01
CA GLU A 53 -3.64 -6.63 2.78
C GLU A 53 -3.06 -6.84 1.38
N LYS A 54 -2.88 -8.10 0.98
CA LYS A 54 -2.42 -8.44 -0.37
C LYS A 54 -3.27 -7.82 -1.46
N SER A 55 -4.59 -7.72 -1.26
CA SER A 55 -5.48 -7.13 -2.26
C SER A 55 -5.29 -5.62 -2.41
N ILE A 56 -5.10 -4.88 -1.31
CA ILE A 56 -4.85 -3.43 -1.38
C ILE A 56 -3.46 -3.15 -1.93
N LEU A 57 -2.43 -3.90 -1.50
CA LEU A 57 -1.06 -3.72 -2.00
C LEU A 57 -1.01 -3.92 -3.51
N ASN A 58 -1.57 -5.02 -4.02
CA ASN A 58 -1.64 -5.26 -5.47
C ASN A 58 -2.48 -4.21 -6.20
N PHE A 59 -3.59 -3.74 -5.61
CA PHE A 59 -4.38 -2.68 -6.20
C PHE A 59 -3.56 -1.40 -6.35
N VAL A 60 -2.84 -0.98 -5.30
CA VAL A 60 -1.98 0.22 -5.34
C VAL A 60 -0.88 0.02 -6.37
N THR A 61 -0.18 -1.12 -6.38
CA THR A 61 0.87 -1.42 -7.38
C THR A 61 0.37 -1.36 -8.81
N ASP A 62 -0.79 -1.95 -9.11
CA ASP A 62 -1.35 -1.99 -10.47
C ASP A 62 -1.96 -0.68 -10.93
N THR A 63 -2.41 0.14 -9.98
CA THR A 63 -3.01 1.44 -10.29
C THR A 63 -2.00 2.56 -10.27
N TRP A 64 -0.85 2.38 -9.61
CA TRP A 64 0.22 3.36 -9.56
C TRP A 64 0.71 3.71 -10.97
N ASP A 65 0.62 4.99 -11.28
CA ASP A 65 1.16 5.63 -12.48
C ASP A 65 1.76 6.96 -12.01
N ASP A 66 2.73 7.50 -12.75
CA ASP A 66 3.42 8.78 -12.45
C ASP A 66 2.43 9.97 -12.41
N GLN A 67 1.16 9.74 -12.74
CA GLN A 67 0.07 10.73 -12.76
C GLN A 67 -0.88 10.64 -11.56
N ASN A 68 -0.75 9.67 -10.67
CA ASN A 68 -1.60 9.58 -9.47
C ASN A 68 -1.03 10.43 -8.33
N TRP A 69 -1.91 11.16 -7.64
CA TRP A 69 -1.49 12.07 -6.58
C TRP A 69 -2.01 11.53 -5.26
N VAL A 70 -1.11 11.25 -4.33
CA VAL A 70 -1.48 10.97 -2.94
C VAL A 70 -1.87 12.29 -2.30
N VAL A 71 -3.14 12.41 -1.92
CA VAL A 71 -3.71 13.62 -1.32
C VAL A 71 -3.52 13.62 0.19
N SER A 72 -3.66 12.44 0.80
CA SER A 72 -3.40 12.22 2.22
C SER A 72 -3.00 10.77 2.46
N HIS A 73 -2.18 10.54 3.49
CA HIS A 73 -1.65 9.22 3.79
C HIS A 73 -1.46 9.09 5.30
N THR A 74 -2.18 8.14 5.89
CA THR A 74 -2.18 7.86 7.33
C THR A 74 -2.12 6.36 7.53
N LYS A 75 -1.86 5.90 8.76
CA LYS A 75 -1.92 4.47 9.15
C LYS A 75 -3.30 3.83 8.94
N LYS A 76 -4.37 4.61 8.76
CA LYS A 76 -5.75 4.11 8.64
C LYS A 76 -6.30 4.14 7.23
N ALA A 77 -5.85 5.12 6.46
CA ALA A 77 -6.35 5.36 5.12
C ALA A 77 -5.35 6.14 4.28
N THR A 78 -5.38 5.89 2.99
CA THR A 78 -4.62 6.62 1.98
C THR A 78 -5.57 7.13 0.90
N GLN A 79 -5.58 8.44 0.68
CA GLN A 79 -6.40 9.06 -0.36
C GLN A 79 -5.58 9.30 -1.62
N PHE A 80 -6.09 8.81 -2.74
CA PHE A 80 -5.55 9.02 -4.07
C PHE A 80 -6.53 9.85 -4.90
N ALA A 81 -6.00 10.83 -5.62
CA ALA A 81 -6.73 11.51 -6.68
C ALA A 81 -6.43 10.80 -8.01
N PHE A 82 -7.43 10.10 -8.55
CA PHE A 82 -7.32 9.38 -9.82
C PHE A 82 -7.76 10.29 -10.97
N PRO A 83 -6.87 10.62 -11.93
CA PRO A 83 -7.23 11.47 -13.05
C PRO A 83 -8.20 10.76 -13.97
N ILE A 84 -9.22 11.48 -14.45
CA ILE A 84 -10.16 10.94 -15.42
C ILE A 84 -10.30 11.92 -16.58
N LYS A 85 -10.18 11.36 -17.79
CA LYS A 85 -10.17 12.14 -19.01
C LYS A 85 -11.38 13.08 -19.09
N ASP A 86 -11.10 14.36 -19.36
CA ASP A 86 -12.09 15.42 -19.58
C ASP A 86 -13.00 15.74 -18.36
N ARG A 87 -12.58 15.41 -17.14
CA ARG A 87 -13.27 15.81 -15.89
C ARG A 87 -12.29 15.96 -14.71
N GLU A 88 -12.81 16.43 -13.58
CA GLU A 88 -12.06 16.45 -12.31
C GLU A 88 -11.66 15.03 -11.88
N ALA A 89 -10.50 14.94 -11.22
CA ALA A 89 -10.03 13.70 -10.64
C ALA A 89 -11.03 13.17 -9.61
N VAL A 90 -11.08 11.84 -9.47
CA VAL A 90 -11.91 11.21 -8.44
C VAL A 90 -11.05 10.91 -7.24
N ASP A 91 -11.43 11.48 -6.10
CA ASP A 91 -10.82 11.19 -4.81
C ASP A 91 -11.33 9.83 -4.29
N VAL A 92 -10.40 8.87 -4.21
CA VAL A 92 -10.64 7.53 -3.68
C VAL A 92 -9.80 7.36 -2.43
N GLN A 93 -10.49 7.12 -1.31
CA GLN A 93 -9.89 6.87 -0.02
C GLN A 93 -9.81 5.36 0.25
N LEU A 94 -8.60 4.81 0.16
CA LEU A 94 -8.32 3.40 0.47
C LEU A 94 -8.28 3.24 1.99
N ILE A 95 -9.27 2.54 2.55
CA ILE A 95 -9.36 2.28 3.99
C ILE A 95 -8.58 0.99 4.30
N HIS A 96 -7.60 1.08 5.19
CA HIS A 96 -6.66 -0.02 5.51
C HIS A 96 -6.36 -0.21 7.01
N PHE A 97 -7.08 0.49 7.89
CA PHE A 97 -7.04 0.19 9.33
C PHE A 97 -7.47 -1.25 9.66
N GLN A 98 -8.34 -1.85 8.85
CA GLN A 98 -8.80 -3.24 8.94
C GLN A 98 -9.24 -3.75 7.56
N TYR A 99 -9.21 -5.08 7.38
CA TYR A 99 -9.69 -5.75 6.18
C TYR A 99 -11.00 -6.50 6.46
N PHE A 100 -11.91 -6.49 5.50
CA PHE A 100 -13.29 -6.96 5.68
C PHE A 100 -13.68 -7.95 4.59
N ASN A 101 -14.16 -9.12 4.98
CA ASN A 101 -14.55 -10.17 4.03
C ASN A 101 -15.87 -9.84 3.32
N SER A 102 -16.80 -9.20 4.04
CA SER A 102 -18.13 -8.86 3.57
C SER A 102 -18.52 -7.40 3.87
N PRO A 103 -19.46 -6.82 3.12
CA PRO A 103 -20.04 -5.52 3.45
C PRO A 103 -20.66 -5.43 4.85
N GLU A 104 -21.26 -6.51 5.34
CA GLU A 104 -21.87 -6.58 6.66
C GLU A 104 -20.83 -6.42 7.78
N ASP A 105 -19.63 -6.98 7.60
CA ASP A 105 -18.52 -6.77 8.54
C ASP A 105 -18.11 -5.29 8.61
N ILE A 106 -18.17 -4.58 7.48
CA ILE A 106 -17.91 -3.13 7.43
C ILE A 106 -18.99 -2.38 8.21
N PHE A 107 -20.26 -2.75 8.04
CA PHE A 107 -21.37 -2.07 8.72
C PHE A 107 -21.26 -2.11 10.24
N ASN A 108 -20.73 -3.21 10.80
CA ASN A 108 -20.50 -3.32 12.23
C ASN A 108 -19.57 -2.22 12.76
N THR A 109 -18.67 -1.69 11.93
CA THR A 109 -17.73 -0.62 12.31
C THR A 109 -18.28 0.80 12.10
N PHE A 110 -19.40 0.95 11.39
CA PHE A 110 -19.94 2.27 11.03
C PHE A 110 -20.72 2.92 12.16
N ASP A 111 -20.73 4.25 12.15
CA ASP A 111 -21.35 5.09 13.18
C ASP A 111 -22.88 5.11 13.13
N TYR A 112 -23.44 5.24 11.93
CA TYR A 112 -24.87 5.41 11.72
C TYR A 112 -25.40 4.49 10.62
N THR A 113 -26.60 3.96 10.85
CA THR A 113 -27.32 3.13 9.86
C THR A 113 -27.50 3.78 8.49
N VAL A 114 -27.50 5.11 8.41
CA VAL A 114 -27.61 5.87 7.15
C VAL A 114 -26.36 5.76 6.28
N CYS A 115 -25.24 5.30 6.85
CA CYS A 115 -23.97 5.02 6.19
C CYS A 115 -23.82 3.53 5.84
N MET A 116 -24.68 2.65 6.36
CA MET A 116 -24.58 1.18 6.21
C MET A 116 -25.16 0.70 4.89
N GLY A 117 -24.60 1.21 3.80
CA GLY A 117 -24.83 0.73 2.46
C GLY A 117 -23.49 0.50 1.78
N ALA A 118 -23.43 -0.51 0.93
CA ALA A 118 -22.24 -0.89 0.18
C ALA A 118 -22.60 -1.32 -1.24
N PHE A 119 -21.65 -1.18 -2.15
CA PHE A 119 -21.63 -1.85 -3.44
C PHE A 119 -20.40 -2.75 -3.51
N ASP A 120 -20.60 -4.05 -3.67
CA ASP A 120 -19.54 -5.02 -3.73
C ASP A 120 -19.18 -5.33 -5.18
N PHE A 121 -17.96 -5.01 -5.62
CA PHE A 121 -17.54 -5.27 -7.00
C PHE A 121 -17.27 -6.75 -7.30
N GLN A 122 -17.17 -7.60 -6.28
CA GLN A 122 -17.03 -9.05 -6.48
C GLN A 122 -18.36 -9.69 -6.93
N THR A 123 -19.46 -9.31 -6.29
CA THR A 123 -20.82 -9.80 -6.60
C THR A 123 -21.56 -8.89 -7.58
N GLU A 124 -21.10 -7.65 -7.72
CA GLU A 124 -21.74 -6.54 -8.43
C GLU A 124 -23.14 -6.17 -7.91
N GLU A 125 -23.37 -6.36 -6.61
CA GLU A 125 -24.64 -6.12 -5.93
C GLU A 125 -24.54 -5.01 -4.87
N PHE A 126 -25.67 -4.35 -4.60
CA PHE A 126 -25.80 -3.48 -3.44
C PHE A 126 -26.21 -4.30 -2.22
N VAL A 127 -25.44 -4.15 -1.15
CA VAL A 127 -25.76 -4.70 0.17
C VAL A 127 -26.13 -3.52 1.06
N LEU A 128 -27.32 -3.56 1.66
CA LEU A 128 -27.87 -2.46 2.44
C LEU A 128 -28.34 -3.01 3.79
N HIS A 129 -28.04 -2.29 4.87
CA HIS A 129 -28.69 -2.56 6.15
C HIS A 129 -30.22 -2.42 6.02
N GLU A 130 -30.98 -3.24 6.74
CA GLU A 130 -32.45 -3.31 6.60
C GLU A 130 -33.14 -1.95 6.78
N ASP A 131 -32.66 -1.14 7.73
CA ASP A 131 -33.16 0.20 7.99
C ASP A 131 -32.48 1.32 7.17
N PHE A 132 -31.47 1.02 6.34
CA PHE A 132 -30.68 2.03 5.61
C PHE A 132 -31.56 2.99 4.81
N LEU A 133 -32.47 2.46 3.99
CA LEU A 133 -33.34 3.26 3.13
C LEU A 133 -34.35 4.08 3.94
N LYS A 134 -34.92 3.47 4.98
CA LYS A 134 -35.91 4.09 5.87
C LYS A 134 -35.31 5.28 6.61
N HIS A 135 -34.16 5.09 7.27
CA HIS A 135 -33.51 6.16 8.02
C HIS A 135 -32.99 7.27 7.10
N ASN A 136 -32.52 6.93 5.90
CA ASN A 136 -32.17 7.94 4.90
C ASN A 136 -33.38 8.75 4.43
N SER A 137 -34.52 8.12 4.15
CA SER A 137 -35.75 8.82 3.73
C SER A 137 -36.29 9.77 4.82
N GLN A 138 -36.09 9.41 6.09
CA GLN A 138 -36.54 10.19 7.25
C GLN A 138 -35.51 11.23 7.70
N ARG A 139 -34.31 11.22 7.11
CA ARG A 139 -33.15 12.01 7.57
C ARG A 139 -32.91 11.80 9.07
N LEU A 140 -32.98 10.55 9.52
CA LEU A 140 -32.85 10.16 10.93
C LEU A 140 -31.49 9.50 11.18
N LEU A 141 -30.72 9.99 12.14
CA LEU A 141 -29.53 9.30 12.63
C LEU A 141 -29.92 8.28 13.68
N LYS A 142 -29.61 7.02 13.39
CA LYS A 142 -29.65 5.91 14.34
C LYS A 142 -28.24 5.40 14.54
N PHE A 143 -27.76 5.53 15.77
CA PHE A 143 -26.39 5.24 16.15
C PHE A 143 -26.18 3.73 16.28
N ASN A 144 -25.01 3.27 15.85
CA ASN A 144 -24.53 1.93 16.06
C ASN A 144 -23.49 1.95 17.19
N SER A 145 -23.78 1.23 18.28
CA SER A 145 -22.89 1.15 19.44
C SER A 145 -21.61 0.37 19.16
N GLU A 146 -21.58 -0.43 18.09
CA GLU A 146 -20.42 -1.24 17.68
C GLU A 146 -19.42 -0.44 16.83
N THR A 147 -19.65 0.86 16.61
CA THR A 147 -18.75 1.72 15.84
C THR A 147 -17.30 1.62 16.33
N ALA A 148 -16.36 1.55 15.39
CA ALA A 148 -14.93 1.51 15.73
C ALA A 148 -14.42 2.83 16.34
N PHE A 149 -15.16 3.94 16.12
CA PHE A 149 -14.73 5.29 16.50
C PHE A 149 -15.84 6.09 17.20
N PRO A 150 -16.20 5.80 18.46
CA PRO A 150 -17.27 6.50 19.17
C PRO A 150 -17.05 8.02 19.31
N ILE A 151 -15.83 8.48 19.58
CA ILE A 151 -15.52 9.92 19.74
C ILE A 151 -15.76 10.66 18.43
N VAL A 152 -15.20 10.18 17.32
CA VAL A 152 -15.49 10.74 15.97
C VAL A 152 -16.97 10.68 15.63
N SER A 153 -17.69 9.62 16.06
CA SER A 153 -19.13 9.48 15.80
C SER A 153 -19.92 10.64 16.44
N LEU A 154 -19.56 11.04 17.67
CA LEU A 154 -20.14 12.21 18.36
C LEU A 154 -19.95 13.49 17.55
N LEU A 155 -18.74 13.69 17.02
CA LEU A 155 -18.38 14.91 16.29
C LEU A 155 -19.05 14.95 14.90
N ARG A 156 -19.25 13.79 14.27
CA ARG A 156 -19.99 13.66 13.01
C ARG A 156 -21.47 14.00 13.12
N VAL A 157 -22.07 14.04 14.31
CA VAL A 157 -23.46 14.51 14.50
C VAL A 157 -23.64 15.89 13.86
N GLN A 158 -22.75 16.84 14.16
CA GLN A 158 -22.82 18.20 13.63
C GLN A 158 -22.75 18.24 12.10
N LYS A 159 -21.86 17.43 11.50
CA LYS A 159 -21.74 17.26 10.04
C LYS A 159 -23.05 16.76 9.43
N TYR A 160 -23.66 15.76 10.04
CA TYR A 160 -24.92 15.19 9.53
C TYR A 160 -26.13 16.11 9.77
N GLU A 161 -26.17 16.84 10.87
CA GLU A 161 -27.17 17.90 11.10
C GLU A 161 -27.07 19.00 10.03
N GLY A 162 -25.85 19.43 9.69
CA GLY A 162 -25.62 20.34 8.56
C GLY A 162 -26.08 19.79 7.21
N ARG A 163 -26.17 18.46 7.07
CA ARG A 163 -26.71 17.75 5.88
C ARG A 163 -28.23 17.52 5.95
N GLY A 164 -28.89 18.05 6.96
CA GLY A 164 -30.33 17.98 7.19
C GLY A 164 -30.81 16.75 7.97
N TYR A 165 -29.90 15.94 8.53
CA TYR A 165 -30.28 14.84 9.40
C TYR A 165 -30.62 15.33 10.81
N ARG A 166 -31.33 14.50 11.57
CA ARG A 166 -31.65 14.75 12.97
C ARG A 166 -31.30 13.54 13.82
N ILE A 167 -30.78 13.81 15.00
CA ILE A 167 -30.56 12.79 16.03
C ILE A 167 -31.53 13.01 17.18
N SER A 168 -32.01 11.92 17.79
CA SER A 168 -32.86 12.02 18.97
C SER A 168 -32.03 12.05 20.26
N LYS A 169 -32.57 12.64 21.34
CA LYS A 169 -31.89 12.68 22.65
C LYS A 169 -31.43 11.29 23.13
N PRO A 170 -32.24 10.21 23.03
CA PRO A 170 -31.78 8.87 23.39
C PRO A 170 -30.59 8.38 22.57
N GLU A 171 -30.58 8.61 21.25
CA GLU A 171 -29.44 8.22 20.40
C GLU A 171 -28.17 9.01 20.77
N PHE A 172 -28.32 10.29 21.10
CA PHE A 172 -27.19 11.11 21.57
C PHE A 172 -26.63 10.59 22.91
N ILE A 173 -27.51 10.18 23.84
CA ILE A 173 -27.10 9.53 25.09
C ILE A 173 -26.38 8.21 24.80
N ARG A 174 -26.84 7.41 23.83
CA ARG A 174 -26.16 6.16 23.44
C ARG A 174 -24.71 6.43 22.99
N ILE A 175 -24.46 7.48 22.22
CA ILE A 175 -23.09 7.86 21.81
C ILE A 175 -22.23 8.14 23.04
N ILE A 176 -22.71 8.98 23.96
CA ILE A 176 -21.97 9.36 25.17
C ILE A 176 -21.64 8.11 26.00
N LEU A 177 -22.62 7.23 26.23
CA LEU A 177 -22.41 6.00 27.00
C LEU A 177 -21.41 5.05 26.33
N THR A 178 -21.42 4.96 24.99
CA THR A 178 -20.41 4.21 24.26
C THR A 178 -19.02 4.83 24.40
N CYS A 179 -18.88 6.16 24.34
CA CYS A 179 -17.61 6.83 24.60
C CYS A 179 -17.09 6.58 26.02
N MET A 180 -17.97 6.52 27.02
CA MET A 180 -17.59 6.22 28.41
C MET A 180 -17.08 4.79 28.62
N ASN A 181 -17.33 3.89 27.66
CA ASN A 181 -16.86 2.51 27.69
C ASN A 181 -15.52 2.33 26.96
N LEU A 182 -14.90 3.41 26.45
CA LEU A 182 -13.60 3.35 25.82
C LEU A 182 -12.50 3.24 26.88
N GLU A 183 -11.57 2.32 26.65
CA GLU A 183 -10.32 2.20 27.40
C GLU A 183 -9.23 2.88 26.58
N ILE A 184 -8.90 4.12 26.94
CA ILE A 184 -7.83 4.90 26.31
C ILE A 184 -6.72 5.06 27.35
N ASN A 185 -5.59 4.43 27.08
CA ASN A 185 -4.43 4.36 27.98
C ASN A 185 -3.18 4.98 27.35
N THR A 186 -3.25 5.45 26.09
CA THR A 186 -2.14 6.10 25.39
C THR A 186 -2.63 7.29 24.56
N TYR A 187 -1.72 8.24 24.30
CA TYR A 187 -1.99 9.35 23.38
C TYR A 187 -2.31 8.85 21.96
N GLU A 188 -1.69 7.77 21.50
CA GLU A 188 -1.97 7.18 20.18
C GLU A 188 -3.39 6.61 20.11
N GLU A 189 -3.85 5.88 21.13
CA GLU A 189 -5.24 5.39 21.20
C GLU A 189 -6.25 6.54 21.20
N LEU A 190 -5.93 7.67 21.87
CA LEU A 190 -6.76 8.87 21.84
C LEU A 190 -6.81 9.49 20.44
N LYS A 191 -5.64 9.71 19.81
CA LYS A 191 -5.52 10.20 18.42
C LYS A 191 -6.34 9.33 17.47
N GLU A 192 -6.24 8.02 17.63
CA GLU A 192 -6.98 7.05 16.83
C GLU A 192 -8.50 7.24 16.93
N GLN A 193 -9.02 7.48 18.14
CA GLN A 193 -10.45 7.68 18.38
C GLN A 193 -10.96 9.04 17.91
N MET A 194 -10.11 10.06 17.91
CA MET A 194 -10.42 11.42 17.43
C MET A 194 -10.30 11.56 15.91
N GLY A 195 -9.52 10.69 15.26
CA GLY A 195 -9.32 10.66 13.80
C GLY A 195 -8.68 11.93 13.22
N GLY A 196 -8.46 11.93 11.89
CA GLY A 196 -7.95 13.09 11.14
C GLY A 196 -9.00 14.20 10.93
N MET A 197 -9.65 14.64 11.99
CA MET A 197 -10.79 15.55 11.92
C MET A 197 -10.42 16.95 11.42
N TYR A 198 -11.24 17.49 10.51
CA TYR A 198 -11.25 18.89 10.04
C TYR A 198 -9.93 19.46 9.51
N GLY A 199 -9.01 18.61 9.03
CA GLY A 199 -7.69 19.08 8.60
C GLY A 199 -6.88 19.67 9.75
N ILE A 200 -7.31 19.45 11.01
CA ILE A 200 -6.55 19.78 12.19
C ILE A 200 -5.54 18.65 12.34
N ASN A 201 -4.27 19.02 12.38
CA ASN A 201 -3.19 18.08 12.58
C ASN A 201 -3.16 17.65 14.05
N TYR A 202 -4.07 16.75 14.44
CA TYR A 202 -4.05 16.12 15.76
C TYR A 202 -2.79 15.25 15.97
N ASP A 203 -2.11 14.85 14.89
CA ASP A 203 -0.86 14.12 15.00
C ASP A 203 0.18 14.98 15.73
N LYS A 204 0.20 16.30 15.48
CA LYS A 204 1.02 17.29 16.18
C LYS A 204 0.63 17.60 17.61
N LEU A 205 -0.64 17.38 17.99
CA LEU A 205 -1.17 17.83 19.28
C LEU A 205 -0.44 17.21 20.48
N PHE A 206 0.09 16.01 20.29
CA PHE A 206 0.78 15.25 21.32
C PHE A 206 2.21 14.87 20.91
N GLU A 207 2.80 15.53 19.90
CA GLU A 207 4.20 15.26 19.48
C GLU A 207 5.21 15.57 20.60
N ASP A 208 4.93 16.60 21.41
CA ASP A 208 5.82 17.03 22.50
C ASP A 208 5.71 16.15 23.76
N VAL A 209 4.68 15.31 23.84
CA VAL A 209 4.41 14.41 24.98
C VAL A 209 4.31 12.94 24.56
N GLU A 210 4.75 12.60 23.35
CA GLU A 210 4.65 11.25 22.80
C GLU A 210 5.44 10.21 23.62
N ASP A 211 6.55 10.66 24.23
CA ASP A 211 7.41 9.85 25.09
C ASP A 211 6.99 9.86 26.58
N GLU A 212 5.91 10.56 26.94
CA GLU A 212 5.44 10.71 28.32
C GLU A 212 4.37 9.67 28.69
N GLU A 213 4.17 9.44 30.00
CA GLU A 213 3.07 8.59 30.48
C GLU A 213 1.74 9.28 30.16
N PHE A 214 0.76 8.50 29.68
CA PHE A 214 -0.52 9.06 29.27
C PHE A 214 -1.27 9.70 30.45
N ASP A 215 -1.59 10.98 30.32
CA ASP A 215 -2.44 11.73 31.23
C ASP A 215 -3.65 12.29 30.48
N LEU A 216 -4.84 11.83 30.85
CA LEU A 216 -6.09 12.27 30.24
C LEU A 216 -6.38 13.76 30.51
N GLN A 217 -6.03 14.28 31.68
CA GLN A 217 -6.24 15.68 32.02
C GLN A 217 -5.32 16.57 31.20
N GLU A 218 -4.05 16.19 31.03
CA GLU A 218 -3.13 16.88 30.14
C GLU A 218 -3.64 16.88 28.69
N ALA A 219 -4.16 15.74 28.23
CA ALA A 219 -4.76 15.65 26.89
C ALA A 219 -5.93 16.62 26.73
N ILE A 220 -6.80 16.73 27.73
CA ILE A 220 -7.93 17.68 27.75
C ILE A 220 -7.43 19.12 27.69
N ASP A 221 -6.41 19.47 28.47
CA ASP A 221 -5.86 20.81 28.54
C ASP A 221 -5.24 21.21 27.19
N LYS A 222 -4.47 20.31 26.57
CA LYS A 222 -3.93 20.51 25.20
C LYS A 222 -5.04 20.71 24.15
N ILE A 223 -6.11 19.92 24.22
CA ILE A 223 -7.27 20.08 23.31
C ILE A 223 -7.95 21.46 23.51
N ALA A 224 -8.00 21.97 24.74
CA ALA A 224 -8.60 23.28 25.02
C ALA A 224 -7.78 24.43 24.39
N GLU A 225 -6.45 24.28 24.35
CA GLU A 225 -5.55 25.25 23.74
C GLU A 225 -5.48 25.15 22.20
N LEU A 226 -5.85 24.00 21.63
CA LEU A 226 -5.79 23.75 20.18
C LEU A 226 -6.52 24.82 19.35
N ALA A 227 -7.67 25.31 19.80
CA ALA A 227 -8.43 26.35 19.08
C ALA A 227 -7.75 27.74 19.10
N LEU A 228 -6.73 27.93 19.95
CA LEU A 228 -5.92 29.14 20.06
C LEU A 228 -4.62 29.06 19.25
N ASP A 229 -4.26 27.87 18.74
CA ASP A 229 -3.06 27.66 17.96
C ASP A 229 -3.17 28.34 16.57
N GLU A 230 -2.10 29.02 16.14
CA GLU A 230 -2.05 29.67 14.82
C GLU A 230 -2.09 28.66 13.66
N ASP A 231 -1.67 27.42 13.91
CA ASP A 231 -1.73 26.30 12.97
C ASP A 231 -3.12 25.68 12.89
N TYR A 232 -4.05 26.01 13.79
CA TYR A 232 -5.41 25.45 13.81
C TYR A 232 -6.18 25.63 12.49
N PHE A 233 -5.95 26.75 11.81
CA PHE A 233 -6.57 27.05 10.51
C PHE A 233 -5.69 26.67 9.31
N LYS A 234 -4.46 26.18 9.54
CA LYS A 234 -3.58 25.76 8.46
C LYS A 234 -4.00 24.37 7.98
N LYS A 235 -4.32 24.27 6.70
CA LYS A 235 -4.59 22.97 6.07
C LYS A 235 -3.36 22.07 6.19
N PRO A 236 -3.53 20.74 6.31
CA PRO A 236 -2.42 19.81 6.32
C PRO A 236 -1.57 20.00 5.05
N THR A 237 -0.26 20.03 5.22
CA THR A 237 0.69 20.01 4.11
C THR A 237 0.54 18.70 3.35
N GLN A 238 0.32 18.79 2.03
CA GLN A 238 0.35 17.63 1.16
C GLN A 238 1.76 17.02 1.20
N VAL A 239 1.84 15.75 1.56
CA VAL A 239 3.09 14.99 1.51
C VAL A 239 3.22 14.47 0.08
N LYS A 240 4.28 14.87 -0.62
CA LYS A 240 4.61 14.29 -1.91
C LYS A 240 5.35 12.99 -1.66
N PHE A 241 4.78 11.88 -2.13
CA PHE A 241 5.46 10.59 -2.16
C PHE A 241 6.19 10.50 -3.49
N ASP A 242 7.49 10.26 -3.44
CA ASP A 242 8.34 10.12 -4.64
C ASP A 242 8.57 8.63 -5.01
N ASP A 243 8.28 7.69 -4.10
CA ASP A 243 8.36 6.24 -4.34
C ASP A 243 7.05 5.53 -3.91
N LEU A 244 6.60 4.59 -4.75
CA LEU A 244 5.49 3.68 -4.47
C LEU A 244 5.76 2.85 -3.21
N GLU A 245 7.01 2.46 -2.97
CA GLU A 245 7.36 1.62 -1.82
C GLU A 245 7.08 2.30 -0.48
N ASP A 246 7.26 3.62 -0.38
CA ASP A 246 6.98 4.36 0.87
C ASP A 246 5.49 4.26 1.26
N ILE A 247 4.61 4.26 0.25
CA ILE A 247 3.17 4.13 0.43
C ILE A 247 2.83 2.68 0.82
N LEU A 248 3.40 1.71 0.11
CA LEU A 248 3.15 0.29 0.38
C LEU A 248 3.63 -0.11 1.78
N ASP A 249 4.79 0.38 2.21
CA ASP A 249 5.37 0.13 3.54
C ASP A 249 4.47 0.63 4.67
N THR A 250 3.75 1.73 4.47
CA THR A 250 2.85 2.28 5.49
C THR A 250 1.49 1.59 5.49
N ILE A 251 1.04 1.10 4.33
CA ILE A 251 -0.20 0.29 4.24
C ILE A 251 0.03 -1.10 4.82
N SER A 252 1.22 -1.67 4.61
CA SER A 252 1.59 -3.00 5.07
C SER A 252 1.72 -3.05 6.59
N LYS A 253 1.06 -4.04 7.18
CA LYS A 253 1.13 -4.37 8.60
C LYS A 253 2.11 -5.50 8.88
N GLU A 254 2.70 -6.10 7.85
CA GLU A 254 3.67 -7.17 7.98
C GLU A 254 5.09 -6.63 8.15
N PRO A 255 5.93 -7.29 8.98
CA PRO A 255 7.31 -6.87 9.16
C PRO A 255 8.08 -7.02 7.85
N LYS A 256 8.80 -5.97 7.45
CA LYS A 256 9.52 -5.96 6.17
C LYS A 256 10.62 -7.02 6.17
N PRO A 257 10.65 -7.96 5.21
CA PRO A 257 11.68 -8.98 5.16
C PRO A 257 13.05 -8.33 4.95
N TYR A 258 14.00 -8.61 5.84
CA TYR A 258 15.26 -7.88 5.95
C TYR A 258 16.46 -8.83 6.00
N LEU A 259 17.54 -8.43 5.34
CA LEU A 259 18.80 -9.15 5.23
C LEU A 259 19.95 -8.22 5.61
N ASN A 260 20.86 -8.68 6.48
CA ASN A 260 22.17 -8.08 6.66
C ASN A 260 23.20 -8.91 5.90
N ILE A 261 23.82 -8.33 4.87
CA ILE A 261 24.81 -9.01 4.05
C ILE A 261 26.05 -8.13 3.98
N ASN A 262 27.18 -8.63 4.49
CA ASN A 262 28.46 -7.93 4.48
C ASN A 262 28.37 -6.50 5.08
N GLU A 263 27.70 -6.36 6.22
CA GLU A 263 27.47 -5.09 6.94
C GLU A 263 26.61 -4.06 6.18
N ARG A 264 25.90 -4.49 5.14
CA ARG A 264 24.96 -3.67 4.37
C ARG A 264 23.53 -4.15 4.58
N HIS A 265 22.59 -3.23 4.49
CA HIS A 265 21.18 -3.45 4.82
C HIS A 265 20.36 -3.64 3.55
N PHE A 266 19.61 -4.75 3.48
CA PHE A 266 18.72 -5.03 2.36
C PHE A 266 17.33 -5.41 2.84
N VAL A 267 16.33 -5.10 2.01
CA VAL A 267 14.94 -5.49 2.19
C VAL A 267 14.43 -6.20 0.94
N ILE A 268 13.39 -7.02 1.10
CA ILE A 268 12.61 -7.51 -0.04
C ILE A 268 11.43 -6.56 -0.24
N SER A 269 11.37 -5.89 -1.39
CA SER A 269 10.26 -5.00 -1.75
C SER A 269 9.00 -5.76 -2.12
N HIS A 270 7.86 -5.07 -2.24
CA HIS A 270 6.56 -5.69 -2.51
C HIS A 270 6.47 -6.35 -3.91
N ASP A 271 7.37 -5.97 -4.82
CA ASP A 271 7.59 -6.63 -6.11
C ASP A 271 8.42 -7.95 -6.01
N ASP A 272 8.79 -8.36 -4.79
CA ASP A 272 9.70 -9.46 -4.44
C ASP A 272 11.13 -9.31 -5.01
N LEU A 273 11.63 -8.08 -5.08
CA LEU A 273 13.02 -7.78 -5.43
C LEU A 273 13.84 -7.36 -4.20
N LEU A 274 15.13 -7.69 -4.21
CA LEU A 274 16.07 -7.20 -3.19
C LEU A 274 16.31 -5.69 -3.40
N ARG A 275 16.26 -4.87 -2.35
CA ARG A 275 16.62 -3.43 -2.40
C ARG A 275 17.58 -3.09 -1.27
N GLU A 276 18.59 -2.29 -1.57
CA GLU A 276 19.51 -1.77 -0.56
C GLU A 276 18.86 -0.58 0.16
N VAL A 277 19.02 -0.51 1.48
CA VAL A 277 18.54 0.59 2.33
C VAL A 277 19.67 1.10 3.21
N ASP A 278 19.57 2.34 3.68
CA ASP A 278 20.63 2.95 4.51
C ASP A 278 20.72 2.35 5.91
N SER A 279 19.60 1.85 6.43
CA SER A 279 19.51 1.28 7.78
C SER A 279 18.44 0.21 7.88
N LYS A 280 18.51 -0.62 8.94
CA LYS A 280 17.49 -1.62 9.22
C LYS A 280 16.13 -0.94 9.49
N PRO A 281 15.05 -1.34 8.82
CA PRO A 281 13.72 -0.80 9.09
C PRO A 281 13.31 -1.04 10.56
N PRO A 282 12.58 -0.11 11.20
CA PRO A 282 12.12 -0.27 12.59
C PRO A 282 11.28 -1.54 12.81
N TYR A 283 10.47 -1.90 11.82
CA TYR A 283 9.61 -3.09 11.84
C TYR A 283 10.03 -4.09 10.76
N ALA A 284 11.00 -4.94 11.08
CA ALA A 284 11.64 -5.86 10.14
C ALA A 284 11.67 -7.31 10.62
N ALA A 285 11.48 -8.25 9.69
CA ALA A 285 11.65 -9.68 9.91
C ALA A 285 13.00 -10.13 9.37
N GLU A 286 13.90 -10.58 10.24
CA GLU A 286 15.24 -11.01 9.82
C GLU A 286 15.19 -12.33 9.05
N LEU A 287 15.81 -12.33 7.88
CA LEU A 287 16.03 -13.50 7.05
C LEU A 287 17.49 -13.94 7.13
N ASP A 288 17.72 -15.24 6.99
CA ASP A 288 19.07 -15.80 6.86
C ASP A 288 19.57 -15.65 5.41
N PRO A 289 20.68 -14.93 5.16
CA PRO A 289 21.20 -14.73 3.81
C PRO A 289 21.54 -16.02 3.08
N VAL A 290 22.10 -17.02 3.78
CA VAL A 290 22.48 -18.29 3.17
C VAL A 290 21.23 -19.01 2.65
N LYS A 291 20.18 -19.10 3.46
CA LYS A 291 18.89 -19.64 3.07
C LYS A 291 18.26 -18.83 1.92
N PHE A 292 18.30 -17.51 1.98
CA PHE A 292 17.75 -16.65 0.93
C PHE A 292 18.38 -16.93 -0.44
N PHE A 293 19.71 -16.91 -0.57
CA PHE A 293 20.38 -17.18 -1.85
C PHE A 293 20.28 -18.66 -2.27
N ASN A 294 20.14 -19.59 -1.32
CA ASN A 294 19.87 -20.98 -1.65
C ASN A 294 18.50 -21.14 -2.33
N GLU A 295 17.48 -20.45 -1.83
CA GLU A 295 16.10 -20.50 -2.34
C GLU A 295 15.89 -19.59 -3.57
N ASN A 296 16.67 -18.51 -3.71
CA ASN A 296 16.54 -17.52 -4.77
C ASN A 296 17.77 -17.51 -5.69
N LYS A 297 17.65 -18.21 -6.82
CA LYS A 297 18.70 -18.22 -7.85
C LYS A 297 18.71 -16.94 -8.67
N LEU A 298 19.88 -16.63 -9.23
CA LEU A 298 20.12 -15.46 -10.06
C LEU A 298 20.36 -15.88 -11.52
N TYR A 299 20.18 -14.94 -12.44
CA TYR A 299 20.16 -15.23 -13.87
C TYR A 299 21.00 -14.26 -14.68
N LYS A 300 21.47 -14.71 -15.84
CA LYS A 300 22.21 -13.86 -16.79
C LYS A 300 22.05 -14.37 -18.22
N PHE A 301 21.84 -13.46 -19.17
CA PHE A 301 21.96 -13.79 -20.59
C PHE A 301 23.43 -13.89 -21.00
N VAL A 302 23.77 -14.97 -21.70
CA VAL A 302 25.12 -15.29 -22.19
C VAL A 302 25.05 -15.80 -23.63
N LYS A 303 26.18 -15.81 -24.33
CA LYS A 303 26.31 -16.29 -25.69
C LYS A 303 26.67 -17.77 -25.70
N LYS A 304 25.85 -18.61 -26.34
CA LYS A 304 26.13 -20.02 -26.55
C LYS A 304 26.86 -20.26 -27.88
N LEU A 305 27.93 -21.04 -27.86
CA LEU A 305 28.68 -21.44 -29.05
C LEU A 305 28.92 -22.95 -28.99
N GLY A 306 28.09 -23.71 -29.69
CA GLY A 306 28.02 -25.17 -29.50
C GLY A 306 27.55 -25.49 -28.08
N GLU A 307 28.37 -26.23 -27.33
CA GLU A 307 28.09 -26.63 -25.94
C GLU A 307 28.71 -25.69 -24.89
N ARG A 308 29.28 -24.55 -25.30
CA ARG A 308 30.01 -23.62 -24.42
C ARG A 308 29.28 -22.29 -24.26
N TYR A 309 29.39 -21.67 -23.09
CA TYR A 309 28.67 -20.46 -22.71
C TYR A 309 29.66 -19.33 -22.41
N TYR A 310 29.47 -18.15 -23.01
CA TYR A 310 30.41 -17.03 -22.91
C TYR A 310 29.71 -15.73 -22.55
N SER A 311 30.40 -14.84 -21.84
CA SER A 311 29.89 -13.48 -21.60
C SER A 311 29.68 -12.72 -22.92
N HIS A 312 28.59 -11.95 -23.02
CA HIS A 312 28.37 -11.03 -24.14
C HIS A 312 29.35 -9.85 -24.17
N TYR A 313 30.02 -9.57 -23.05
CA TYR A 313 30.97 -8.47 -22.89
C TYR A 313 32.44 -8.90 -23.03
N ASP A 314 32.77 -10.13 -22.63
CA ASP A 314 34.12 -10.69 -22.71
C ASP A 314 34.03 -12.11 -23.30
N ASN A 315 34.39 -12.25 -24.58
CA ASN A 315 34.32 -13.55 -25.27
C ASN A 315 35.29 -14.60 -24.69
N ASP A 316 36.27 -14.20 -23.89
CA ASP A 316 37.17 -15.13 -23.20
C ASP A 316 36.62 -15.58 -21.83
N PHE A 317 35.54 -14.95 -21.36
CA PHE A 317 34.91 -15.28 -20.10
C PHE A 317 33.88 -16.39 -20.31
N GLU A 318 34.24 -17.62 -19.95
CA GLU A 318 33.41 -18.81 -20.10
C GLU A 318 32.68 -19.17 -18.81
N TYR A 319 31.39 -19.53 -18.94
CA TYR A 319 30.59 -20.15 -17.89
C TYR A 319 30.53 -21.66 -18.12
N ILE A 320 30.83 -22.44 -17.10
CA ILE A 320 30.84 -23.91 -17.15
C ILE A 320 29.87 -24.44 -16.11
N ILE A 321 28.95 -25.30 -16.54
CA ILE A 321 27.96 -25.94 -15.67
C ILE A 321 28.66 -26.67 -14.51
N GLY A 322 28.19 -26.42 -13.29
CA GLY A 322 28.71 -26.98 -12.04
C GLY A 322 30.04 -26.38 -11.57
N LYS A 323 30.57 -25.35 -12.25
CA LYS A 323 31.82 -24.69 -11.84
C LYS A 323 31.59 -23.25 -11.40
N GLU A 324 32.33 -22.88 -10.35
CA GLU A 324 32.47 -21.50 -9.91
C GLU A 324 33.25 -20.71 -10.95
N VAL A 325 32.76 -19.51 -11.27
CA VAL A 325 33.43 -18.51 -12.08
C VAL A 325 33.65 -17.25 -11.23
N ALA A 326 34.80 -16.61 -11.41
CA ALA A 326 35.16 -15.37 -10.72
C ALA A 326 35.25 -14.22 -11.72
N ALA A 327 34.71 -13.05 -11.36
CA ALA A 327 34.77 -11.85 -12.18
C ALA A 327 36.22 -11.44 -12.48
N ASN A 328 36.48 -10.96 -13.69
CA ASN A 328 37.82 -10.57 -14.10
C ASN A 328 38.14 -9.12 -13.69
N PHE A 329 39.10 -8.96 -12.77
CA PHE A 329 39.57 -7.65 -12.30
C PHE A 329 40.43 -6.89 -13.31
N ASN A 330 41.11 -7.59 -14.24
CA ASN A 330 42.19 -7.01 -15.03
C ASN A 330 41.77 -6.43 -16.40
N LYS A 331 40.57 -6.76 -16.91
CA LYS A 331 40.11 -6.34 -18.25
C LYS A 331 39.25 -5.07 -18.28
N SER A 332 38.87 -4.50 -17.13
CA SER A 332 37.99 -3.32 -17.04
C SER A 332 38.76 -1.98 -17.02
N ARG A 333 39.83 -1.85 -17.80
CA ARG A 333 40.74 -0.68 -17.78
C ARG A 333 40.38 0.48 -18.73
N SER A 334 39.20 0.48 -19.35
CA SER A 334 38.74 1.60 -20.20
C SER A 334 38.03 2.67 -19.36
N SER A 335 38.50 3.91 -19.48
CA SER A 335 38.44 5.00 -18.49
C SER A 335 37.10 5.74 -18.33
N TYR A 336 35.97 5.05 -18.37
CA TYR A 336 34.67 5.66 -18.02
C TYR A 336 33.85 4.85 -17.00
N ASN A 337 34.23 3.60 -16.70
CA ASN A 337 33.40 2.65 -15.95
C ASN A 337 34.19 1.84 -14.89
N ASN A 338 35.02 2.50 -14.08
CA ASN A 338 35.75 1.84 -12.98
C ASN A 338 34.83 1.14 -11.96
N GLY A 339 33.54 1.48 -11.90
CA GLY A 339 32.56 0.86 -11.00
C GLY A 339 32.18 -0.59 -11.33
N HIS A 340 32.52 -1.10 -12.52
CA HIS A 340 32.09 -2.43 -13.00
C HIS A 340 33.21 -3.49 -12.99
N ALA A 341 34.45 -3.08 -12.69
CA ALA A 341 35.60 -3.98 -12.64
C ALA A 341 35.44 -5.02 -11.53
N GLY A 342 35.69 -6.30 -11.84
CA GLY A 342 35.65 -7.36 -10.83
C GLY A 342 34.25 -7.71 -10.33
N LYS A 343 33.19 -7.38 -11.09
CA LYS A 343 31.81 -7.69 -10.73
C LYS A 343 31.09 -8.51 -11.80
N LEU A 344 30.33 -9.50 -11.37
CA LEU A 344 29.31 -10.18 -12.16
C LEU A 344 28.01 -9.42 -12.00
N HIS A 345 27.44 -8.99 -13.12
CA HIS A 345 26.10 -8.42 -13.20
C HIS A 345 25.07 -9.52 -13.43
N LEU A 346 24.24 -9.77 -12.43
CA LEU A 346 23.23 -10.82 -12.40
C LEU A 346 21.84 -10.19 -12.23
N SER A 347 20.81 -10.94 -12.53
CA SER A 347 19.42 -10.52 -12.40
C SER A 347 18.64 -11.47 -11.50
N GLU A 348 17.68 -10.91 -10.77
CA GLU A 348 16.67 -11.69 -10.06
C GLU A 348 15.64 -12.22 -11.04
N LYS A 349 14.90 -13.26 -10.66
CA LYS A 349 13.93 -13.93 -11.55
C LYS A 349 12.86 -12.99 -12.11
N ARG A 350 12.35 -12.08 -11.27
CA ARG A 350 11.29 -11.13 -11.63
C ARG A 350 11.78 -9.89 -12.37
N ASP A 351 13.08 -9.62 -12.29
CA ASP A 351 13.72 -8.49 -12.99
C ASP A 351 14.86 -9.00 -13.87
N ILE A 352 14.55 -10.01 -14.69
CA ILE A 352 15.51 -10.49 -15.68
C ILE A 352 15.75 -9.39 -16.69
N GLN A 353 16.97 -8.89 -16.66
CA GLN A 353 17.42 -7.89 -17.60
C GLN A 353 17.55 -8.54 -18.98
N ARG A 354 16.53 -8.33 -19.82
CA ARG A 354 16.41 -8.84 -21.20
C ARG A 354 17.43 -8.23 -22.18
N SER A 355 18.37 -7.45 -21.66
CA SER A 355 19.58 -7.08 -22.37
C SER A 355 20.22 -8.32 -23.00
N PHE A 356 20.39 -8.29 -24.31
CA PHE A 356 20.93 -9.37 -25.14
C PHE A 356 20.01 -10.57 -25.39
N GLU A 357 18.75 -10.58 -24.93
CA GLU A 357 17.78 -11.66 -25.25
C GLU A 357 17.68 -11.90 -26.76
N ASN A 358 17.59 -10.81 -27.54
CA ASN A 358 17.43 -10.85 -28.99
C ASN A 358 18.75 -11.04 -29.76
N LYS A 359 19.90 -11.17 -29.07
CA LYS A 359 21.17 -11.44 -29.76
C LYS A 359 21.20 -12.88 -30.28
N SER A 360 21.83 -13.06 -31.44
CA SER A 360 22.05 -14.40 -31.99
C SER A 360 22.80 -15.28 -31.00
N ASN A 361 22.30 -16.51 -30.84
CA ASN A 361 22.78 -17.53 -29.90
C ASN A 361 22.79 -17.09 -28.42
N SER A 362 21.91 -16.16 -28.03
CA SER A 362 21.75 -15.79 -26.63
C SER A 362 20.91 -16.83 -25.89
N VAL A 363 21.35 -17.23 -24.70
CA VAL A 363 20.65 -18.14 -23.81
C VAL A 363 20.70 -17.60 -22.39
N LEU A 364 19.69 -17.95 -21.58
CA LEU A 364 19.65 -17.60 -20.17
C LEU A 364 20.33 -18.70 -19.35
N ILE A 365 21.19 -18.33 -18.41
CA ILE A 365 21.80 -19.26 -17.46
C ILE A 365 21.36 -18.94 -16.04
N GLU A 366 21.21 -19.99 -15.23
CA GLU A 366 20.91 -19.93 -13.80
C GLU A 366 22.21 -20.08 -13.01
N LEU A 367 22.38 -19.22 -12.02
CA LEU A 367 23.59 -19.04 -11.24
C LEU A 367 23.26 -19.04 -9.74
N ASP A 368 24.13 -19.71 -8.99
CA ASP A 368 24.11 -19.73 -7.54
C ASP A 368 25.21 -18.81 -6.98
N VAL A 369 24.89 -18.04 -5.95
CA VAL A 369 25.80 -17.07 -5.35
C VAL A 369 25.83 -17.27 -3.85
N ASN A 370 27.02 -17.58 -3.32
CA ASN A 370 27.24 -17.57 -1.88
C ASN A 370 27.14 -16.10 -1.38
N PRO A 371 26.42 -15.82 -0.27
CA PRO A 371 26.34 -14.49 0.31
C PRO A 371 27.69 -13.80 0.53
N GLU A 372 28.77 -14.54 0.78
CA GLU A 372 30.12 -13.97 0.95
C GLU A 372 30.65 -13.30 -0.33
N TYR A 373 30.16 -13.71 -1.51
CA TYR A 373 30.54 -13.14 -2.80
C TYR A 373 29.64 -12.00 -3.24
N PHE A 374 28.51 -11.79 -2.56
CA PHE A 374 27.57 -10.72 -2.86
C PHE A 374 28.18 -9.36 -2.50
N ILE A 375 28.03 -8.40 -3.41
CA ILE A 375 28.59 -7.06 -3.27
C ILE A 375 27.49 -6.07 -2.92
N GLY A 376 26.34 -6.15 -3.59
CA GLY A 376 25.24 -5.19 -3.49
C GLY A 376 24.32 -5.24 -4.70
N LYS A 377 23.44 -4.25 -4.83
CA LYS A 377 22.56 -4.08 -6.00
C LYS A 377 22.81 -2.73 -6.67
N ASP A 378 22.78 -2.69 -8.00
CA ASP A 378 23.01 -1.47 -8.79
C ASP A 378 22.24 -1.51 -10.10
N TYR A 379 21.45 -0.48 -10.41
CA TYR A 379 20.59 -0.40 -11.61
C TYR A 379 19.84 -1.70 -11.96
N GLY A 380 19.18 -2.34 -10.99
CA GLY A 380 18.45 -3.61 -11.17
C GLY A 380 19.34 -4.86 -11.21
N HIS A 381 20.67 -4.72 -11.17
CA HIS A 381 21.59 -5.84 -11.14
C HIS A 381 22.02 -6.22 -9.73
N VAL A 382 21.93 -7.52 -9.42
CA VAL A 382 22.65 -8.10 -8.30
C VAL A 382 24.13 -8.24 -8.68
N LEU A 383 25.01 -7.68 -7.85
CA LEU A 383 26.45 -7.67 -8.06
C LEU A 383 27.13 -8.73 -7.20
N ALA A 384 27.95 -9.58 -7.81
CA ALA A 384 28.73 -10.59 -7.09
C ALA A 384 30.16 -10.69 -7.63
N THR A 385 31.12 -11.09 -6.80
CA THR A 385 32.51 -11.37 -7.24
C THR A 385 32.63 -12.73 -7.91
N LYS A 386 31.80 -13.69 -7.51
CA LYS A 386 31.79 -15.06 -8.02
C LYS A 386 30.39 -15.65 -8.04
N ALA A 387 30.19 -16.65 -8.88
CA ALA A 387 28.95 -17.41 -8.98
C ALA A 387 29.21 -18.80 -9.55
N THR A 388 28.33 -19.77 -9.27
CA THR A 388 28.38 -21.11 -9.86
C THR A 388 27.26 -21.28 -10.88
N MET A 389 27.59 -21.63 -12.12
CA MET A 389 26.56 -21.89 -13.13
C MET A 389 25.87 -23.23 -12.82
N ILE A 390 24.56 -23.23 -12.66
CA ILE A 390 23.77 -24.42 -12.34
C ILE A 390 23.28 -25.12 -13.61
N ARG A 391 22.68 -24.35 -14.52
CA ARG A 391 22.10 -24.86 -15.78
C ARG A 391 21.86 -23.77 -16.80
N GLU A 392 21.63 -24.17 -18.05
CA GLU A 392 20.91 -23.34 -19.02
C GLU A 392 19.41 -23.40 -18.70
N VAL A 393 18.74 -22.25 -18.73
CA VAL A 393 17.29 -22.14 -18.54
C VAL A 393 16.62 -22.18 -19.92
N PRO A 394 15.75 -23.17 -20.19
CA PRO A 394 15.04 -23.26 -21.46
C PRO A 394 14.19 -22.02 -21.76
N LYS A 395 14.16 -21.60 -23.04
CA LYS A 395 13.35 -20.45 -23.50
C LYS A 395 11.88 -20.57 -23.11
N SER A 396 11.30 -21.77 -23.26
CA SER A 396 9.92 -22.06 -22.88
C SER A 396 9.62 -21.93 -21.37
N GLU A 397 10.66 -21.89 -20.53
CA GLU A 397 10.55 -21.72 -19.09
C GLU A 397 10.55 -20.23 -18.72
N TRP A 398 11.57 -19.49 -19.13
CA TRP A 398 11.71 -18.08 -18.74
C TRP A 398 10.83 -17.12 -19.54
N GLU A 399 10.31 -17.51 -20.71
CA GLU A 399 9.26 -16.74 -21.40
C GLU A 399 7.94 -16.66 -20.62
N LYS A 400 7.76 -17.51 -19.60
CA LYS A 400 6.57 -17.52 -18.73
C LYS A 400 6.78 -16.74 -17.43
N TRP A 401 8.00 -16.26 -17.18
CA TRP A 401 8.34 -15.56 -15.95
C TRP A 401 7.95 -14.08 -16.00
#